data_AF-A6EKE5-F1
#
_entry.id   AF-A6EKE5-F1
#
_cell.length_a   1.000
_cell.length_b   1.000
_cell.length_c   1.000
_cell.angle_alpha   90.00
_cell.angle_beta   90.00
_cell.angle_gamma   90.00
#
_symmetry.space_group_name_H-M   'P 1'
#
loop_
_entity.id
_entity.type
_entity.pdbx_description
1 polymer ?
#
loop_
_entity_poly.entity_id
_entity_poly.type
_entity_poly.pdbx_seq_one_letter_code
_entity_poly.pdbx_strand_id
1 'polypeptide(L)'
;MAISGSEGRFIGKIGNVVYYMLNGQYVSRTIGLQPKRKSKAQLANQHAMSVTMDFVRVVNDFIKVSLAFEAKGTTKNAHNLATSYVKTEALTGEYPNMRIDYSQVILSHGDVPVPLEVGVTKTEGGVTINGNNK
;
A
#
# COMPACT_ATOMS: atom_id res chain seq x y z
N MET A 1 29.91 11.45 -5.77
CA MET A 1 30.59 10.76 -6.89
C MET A 1 29.57 9.87 -7.56
N ALA A 2 29.41 9.97 -8.88
CA ALA A 2 28.62 9.03 -9.66
C ALA A 2 29.55 7.92 -10.16
N ILE A 3 29.16 6.67 -9.99
CA ILE A 3 29.91 5.51 -10.49
C ILE A 3 29.26 5.11 -11.82
N SER A 4 30.05 5.11 -12.90
CA SER A 4 29.60 4.63 -14.21
C SER A 4 29.71 3.11 -14.25
N GLY A 5 28.58 2.42 -14.42
CA GLY A 5 28.58 1.01 -14.81
C GLY A 5 28.90 0.89 -16.31
N SER A 6 29.54 -0.21 -16.71
CA SER A 6 29.91 -0.51 -18.10
C SER A 6 28.74 -0.53 -19.09
N GLU A 7 27.50 -0.61 -18.62
CA GLU A 7 26.26 -0.61 -19.41
C GLU A 7 25.62 0.78 -19.59
N GLY A 8 26.31 1.87 -19.23
CA GLY A 8 25.74 3.23 -19.32
C GLY A 8 24.74 3.58 -18.20
N ARG A 9 24.66 2.75 -17.16
CA ARG A 9 23.87 3.00 -15.95
C ARG A 9 24.74 3.72 -14.92
N PHE A 10 24.22 4.82 -14.37
CA PHE A 10 24.91 5.66 -13.40
C PHE A 10 24.30 5.48 -12.01
N ILE A 11 25.10 5.27 -10.99
CA ILE A 11 24.62 5.28 -9.60
C ILE A 11 25.20 6.52 -8.93
N GLY A 12 24.33 7.34 -8.36
CA GLY A 12 24.71 8.56 -7.65
C GLY A 12 23.95 9.81 -8.12
N LYS A 13 24.47 10.98 -7.75
CA LYS A 13 23.85 12.28 -8.03
C LYS A 13 24.57 12.99 -9.18
N ILE A 14 23.80 13.45 -10.16
CA ILE A 14 24.27 14.31 -11.26
C ILE A 14 23.35 15.53 -11.32
N GLY A 15 23.90 16.71 -11.01
CA GLY A 15 23.12 17.94 -10.90
C GLY A 15 21.97 17.80 -9.89
N ASN A 16 20.74 17.99 -10.36
CA ASN A 16 19.52 17.89 -9.55
C ASN A 16 18.82 16.51 -9.62
N VAL A 17 19.43 15.53 -10.30
CA VAL A 17 18.88 14.18 -10.48
C VAL A 17 19.73 13.17 -9.70
N VAL A 18 19.05 12.22 -9.04
CA VAL A 18 19.67 11.12 -8.30
C VAL A 18 19.24 9.80 -8.94
N TYR A 19 20.22 8.97 -9.24
CA TYR A 19 20.06 7.64 -9.83
C TYR A 19 20.45 6.57 -8.80
N TYR A 20 19.62 5.54 -8.66
CA TYR A 20 19.84 4.44 -7.72
C TYR A 20 19.07 3.19 -8.14
N MET A 21 19.43 2.05 -7.54
CA MET A 21 18.69 0.79 -7.69
C MET A 21 17.66 0.66 -6.57
N LEU A 22 16.41 0.40 -6.92
CA LEU A 22 15.31 0.13 -6.00
C LEU A 22 14.67 -1.21 -6.38
N ASN A 23 14.77 -2.22 -5.53
CA ASN A 23 14.19 -3.55 -5.77
C ASN A 23 14.56 -4.14 -7.16
N GLY A 24 15.82 -3.98 -7.58
CA GLY A 24 16.28 -4.45 -8.90
C GLY A 24 15.89 -3.55 -10.08
N GLN A 25 15.20 -2.44 -9.84
CA GLN A 25 14.86 -1.44 -10.86
C GLN A 25 15.80 -0.24 -10.81
N TYR A 26 16.22 0.21 -11.99
CA TYR A 26 17.01 1.43 -12.14
C TYR A 26 16.08 2.65 -12.11
N VAL A 27 16.19 3.47 -11.06
CA VAL A 27 15.30 4.61 -10.81
C VAL A 27 16.09 5.91 -10.88
N SER A 28 15.51 6.92 -11.52
CA SER A 28 15.97 8.30 -11.47
C SER A 28 14.90 9.18 -10.81
N ARG A 29 15.33 10.13 -9.99
CA ARG A 29 14.45 11.14 -9.39
C ARG A 29 15.07 12.51 -9.36
N THR A 30 14.24 13.53 -9.48
CA THR A 30 14.64 14.92 -9.29
C THR A 30 14.55 15.29 -7.81
N ILE A 31 15.49 16.09 -7.31
CA ILE A 31 15.36 16.71 -5.99
C ILE A 31 14.44 17.92 -6.14
N GLY A 32 13.24 17.81 -5.57
CA GLY A 32 12.25 18.88 -5.60
C GLY A 32 12.64 20.04 -4.68
N LEU A 33 12.27 21.26 -5.08
CA LEU A 33 12.40 22.44 -4.23
C LEU A 33 11.27 22.45 -3.20
N GLN A 34 11.59 22.65 -1.92
CA GLN A 34 10.57 22.83 -0.88
C GLN A 34 10.41 24.31 -0.53
N PRO A 35 9.19 24.88 -0.64
CA PRO A 35 8.94 26.26 -0.25
C PRO A 35 9.04 26.41 1.28
N LYS A 36 9.50 27.59 1.74
CA LYS A 36 9.59 27.90 3.18
C LYS A 36 8.23 27.83 3.88
N ARG A 37 7.16 28.26 3.20
CA ARG A 37 5.79 28.18 3.71
C ARG A 37 5.00 27.13 2.93
N LYS A 38 4.42 26.18 3.66
CA LYS A 38 3.56 25.15 3.08
C LYS A 38 2.19 25.75 2.74
N SER A 39 1.66 25.40 1.57
CA SER A 39 0.28 25.75 1.20
C SER A 39 -0.73 24.95 2.02
N LYS A 40 -1.98 25.43 2.10
CA LYS A 40 -3.07 24.66 2.77
C LYS A 40 -3.22 23.27 2.18
N ALA A 41 -3.14 23.13 0.84
CA ALA A 41 -3.19 21.83 0.18
C ALA A 41 -2.01 20.91 0.55
N GLN A 42 -0.81 21.46 0.70
CA GLN A 42 0.36 20.70 1.17
C GLN A 42 0.18 20.22 2.62
N LEU A 43 -0.36 21.08 3.49
CA LEU A 43 -0.67 20.73 4.87
C LEU A 43 -1.75 19.66 4.95
N ALA A 44 -2.81 19.78 4.15
CA ALA A 44 -3.88 18.80 4.06
C ALA A 44 -3.35 17.42 3.63
N ASN A 45 -2.51 17.36 2.59
CA ASN A 45 -1.93 16.08 2.15
C ASN A 45 -0.97 15.47 3.18
N GLN A 46 -0.20 16.31 3.90
CA GLN A 46 0.67 15.84 4.98
C GLN A 46 -0.13 15.29 6.17
N HIS A 47 -1.21 15.98 6.54
CA HIS A 47 -2.11 15.54 7.60
C HIS A 47 -2.82 14.23 7.22
N ALA A 48 -3.36 14.14 6.00
CA ALA A 48 -3.94 12.93 5.43
C ALA A 48 -2.97 11.74 5.51
N MET A 49 -1.71 11.96 5.12
CA MET A 49 -0.67 10.93 5.20
C MET A 49 -0.35 10.55 6.65
N SER A 50 -0.30 11.51 7.59
CA SER A 50 -0.07 11.23 9.01
C SER A 50 -1.15 10.30 9.57
N VAL A 51 -2.42 10.67 9.38
CA VAL A 51 -3.58 9.89 9.87
C VAL A 51 -3.57 8.49 9.25
N THR A 52 -3.27 8.38 7.95
CA THR A 52 -3.14 7.08 7.26
C THR A 52 -2.04 6.22 7.88
N MET A 53 -0.86 6.80 8.12
CA MET A 53 0.30 6.08 8.64
C MET A 53 0.12 5.64 10.09
N ASP A 54 -0.57 6.45 10.89
CA ASP A 54 -0.91 6.10 12.28
C ASP A 54 -1.80 4.85 12.31
N PHE A 55 -2.77 4.76 11.40
CA PHE A 55 -3.59 3.56 11.23
C PHE A 55 -2.79 2.36 10.71
N VAL A 56 -2.12 2.51 9.55
CA VAL A 56 -1.42 1.39 8.89
C VAL A 56 -0.34 0.80 9.79
N ARG A 57 0.31 1.60 10.64
CA ARG A 57 1.30 1.11 11.62
C ARG A 57 0.71 0.06 12.58
N VAL A 58 -0.52 0.27 13.04
CA VAL A 58 -1.19 -0.61 14.01
C VAL A 58 -1.53 -1.97 13.39
N VAL A 59 -1.90 -1.99 12.11
CA VAL A 59 -2.34 -3.20 11.39
C VAL A 59 -1.26 -3.79 10.47
N ASN A 60 -0.02 -3.31 10.59
CA ASN A 60 1.05 -3.61 9.63
C ASN A 60 1.36 -5.11 9.50
N ASP A 61 1.35 -5.85 10.60
CA ASP A 61 1.68 -7.29 10.57
C ASP A 61 0.58 -8.11 9.91
N PHE A 62 -0.69 -7.71 10.06
CA PHE A 62 -1.81 -8.32 9.33
C PHE A 62 -1.69 -8.05 7.82
N ILE A 63 -1.45 -6.79 7.46
CA ILE A 63 -1.36 -6.32 6.07
C ILE A 63 -0.24 -7.00 5.29
N LYS A 64 0.90 -7.25 5.96
CA LYS A 64 2.02 -7.97 5.35
C LYS A 64 1.62 -9.34 4.81
N VAL A 65 0.66 -10.01 5.44
CA VAL A 65 0.18 -11.33 5.00
C VAL A 65 -0.97 -11.16 4.02
N SER A 66 -1.97 -10.34 4.35
CA SER A 66 -3.20 -10.23 3.58
C SER A 66 -3.03 -9.59 2.20
N LEU A 67 -2.05 -8.69 2.03
CA LEU A 67 -1.76 -8.02 0.75
C LEU A 67 -0.46 -8.52 0.09
N ALA A 68 0.19 -9.56 0.63
CA ALA A 68 1.41 -10.12 0.05
C ALA A 68 1.19 -10.63 -1.38
N PHE A 69 0.08 -11.34 -1.60
CA PHE A 69 -0.24 -11.93 -2.89
C PHE A 69 -0.51 -10.86 -3.95
N GLU A 70 -1.24 -9.81 -3.59
CA GLU A 70 -1.53 -8.69 -4.49
C GLU A 70 -0.27 -7.87 -4.81
N ALA A 71 0.66 -7.73 -3.87
CA ALA A 71 1.94 -7.07 -4.12
C ALA A 71 2.83 -7.87 -5.09
N LYS A 72 2.66 -9.19 -5.16
CA LYS A 72 3.50 -10.09 -5.95
C LYS A 72 3.37 -9.78 -7.44
N GLY A 73 4.52 -9.68 -8.13
CA GLY A 73 4.56 -9.34 -9.56
C GLY A 73 4.38 -7.84 -9.86
N THR A 74 4.20 -7.00 -8.83
CA THR A 74 4.16 -5.55 -8.98
C THR A 74 5.44 -4.90 -8.45
N THR A 75 5.57 -3.58 -8.64
CA THR A 75 6.65 -2.77 -8.03
C THR A 75 6.33 -2.30 -6.62
N LYS A 76 5.12 -2.58 -6.12
CA LYS A 76 4.62 -2.16 -4.82
C LYS A 76 4.85 -3.27 -3.80
N ASN A 77 4.93 -2.89 -2.52
CA ASN A 77 4.86 -3.82 -1.40
C ASN A 77 3.48 -3.74 -0.73
N ALA A 78 3.18 -4.67 0.18
CA ALA A 78 1.92 -4.72 0.92
C ALA A 78 1.60 -3.39 1.66
N HIS A 79 2.63 -2.75 2.23
CA HIS A 79 2.49 -1.49 2.94
C HIS A 79 2.06 -0.33 2.01
N ASN A 80 2.60 -0.28 0.79
CA ASN A 80 2.23 0.71 -0.22
C ASN A 80 0.78 0.51 -0.69
N LEU A 81 0.35 -0.75 -0.86
CA LEU A 81 -1.03 -1.07 -1.23
C LEU A 81 -2.00 -0.63 -0.14
N ALA A 82 -1.75 -1.02 1.11
CA ALA A 82 -2.56 -0.61 2.24
C ALA A 82 -2.64 0.91 2.42
N THR A 83 -1.49 1.59 2.34
CA THR A 83 -1.47 3.06 2.41
C THR A 83 -2.32 3.67 1.30
N SER A 84 -2.30 3.11 0.10
CA SER A 84 -3.14 3.56 -1.01
C SER A 84 -4.61 3.39 -0.67
N TYR A 85 -5.05 2.18 -0.32
CA TYR A 85 -6.47 1.89 -0.04
C TYR A 85 -7.02 2.70 1.12
N VAL A 86 -6.27 2.81 2.22
CA VAL A 86 -6.72 3.60 3.38
C VAL A 86 -6.80 5.08 3.02
N LYS A 87 -5.83 5.62 2.26
CA LYS A 87 -5.82 7.05 1.90
C LYS A 87 -6.87 7.42 0.87
N THR A 88 -7.21 6.53 -0.07
CA THR A 88 -8.19 6.82 -1.13
C THR A 88 -9.62 6.51 -0.73
N GLU A 89 -9.85 5.40 -0.02
CA GLU A 89 -11.21 4.92 0.28
C GLU A 89 -11.66 5.28 1.70
N ALA A 90 -10.75 5.23 2.68
CA ALA A 90 -11.13 5.28 4.09
C ALA A 90 -10.86 6.63 4.77
N LEU A 91 -10.20 7.58 4.11
CA LEU A 91 -9.93 8.89 4.68
C LEU A 91 -11.15 9.82 4.49
N THR A 92 -11.66 10.37 5.58
CA THR A 92 -12.81 11.29 5.57
C THR A 92 -12.52 12.58 6.34
N GLY A 93 -13.32 13.61 6.08
CA GLY A 93 -13.20 14.95 6.65
C GLY A 93 -12.25 15.87 5.88
N GLU A 94 -12.06 17.08 6.41
CA GLU A 94 -11.22 18.11 5.81
C GLU A 94 -10.14 18.59 6.79
N TYR A 95 -9.03 19.07 6.28
CA TYR A 95 -7.93 19.59 7.10
C TYR A 95 -8.42 20.76 7.98
N PRO A 96 -8.14 20.74 9.31
CA PRO A 96 -7.28 19.82 10.06
C PRO A 96 -7.99 18.62 10.71
N ASN A 97 -9.29 18.44 10.50
CA ASN A 97 -10.12 17.42 11.14
C ASN A 97 -10.34 16.20 10.23
N MET A 98 -9.25 15.60 9.76
CA MET A 98 -9.31 14.34 8.99
C MET A 98 -9.26 13.13 9.92
N ARG A 99 -9.97 12.06 9.56
CA ARG A 99 -10.04 10.81 10.32
C ARG A 99 -10.23 9.61 9.39
N ILE A 100 -10.00 8.41 9.91
CA ILE A 100 -10.30 7.17 9.20
C ILE A 100 -11.76 6.77 9.46
N ASP A 101 -12.51 6.52 8.39
CA ASP A 101 -13.76 5.80 8.43
C ASP A 101 -13.49 4.30 8.39
N TYR A 102 -13.57 3.65 9.54
CA TYR A 102 -13.32 2.22 9.68
C TYR A 102 -14.27 1.35 8.86
N SER A 103 -15.45 1.85 8.47
CA SER A 103 -16.39 1.08 7.63
C SER A 103 -15.89 0.90 6.19
N GLN A 104 -14.99 1.77 5.73
CA GLN A 104 -14.43 1.78 4.37
C GLN A 104 -13.00 1.21 4.31
N VAL A 105 -12.45 0.73 5.44
CA VAL A 105 -11.08 0.22 5.47
C VAL A 105 -10.99 -1.15 4.82
N ILE A 106 -10.13 -1.26 3.81
CA ILE A 106 -9.76 -2.53 3.17
C ILE A 106 -8.47 -3.06 3.81
N LEU A 107 -8.59 -4.15 4.57
CA LEU A 107 -7.44 -4.83 5.22
C LEU A 107 -6.90 -6.01 4.41
N SER A 108 -7.69 -6.57 3.51
CA SER A 108 -7.33 -7.70 2.66
C SER A 108 -8.06 -7.56 1.32
N HIS A 109 -7.37 -7.89 0.23
CA HIS A 109 -7.93 -7.86 -1.11
C HIS A 109 -7.36 -9.03 -1.92
N GLY A 110 -8.23 -9.73 -2.65
CA GLY A 110 -7.84 -10.88 -3.44
C GLY A 110 -9.04 -11.63 -3.99
N ASP A 111 -8.82 -12.29 -5.12
CA ASP A 111 -9.81 -13.16 -5.75
C ASP A 111 -9.85 -14.48 -4.98
N VAL A 112 -10.92 -14.68 -4.20
CA VAL A 112 -11.19 -15.97 -3.57
C VAL A 112 -11.98 -16.82 -4.57
N PRO A 113 -11.45 -17.96 -5.04
CA PRO A 113 -12.20 -18.84 -5.91
C PRO A 113 -13.47 -19.30 -5.19
N VAL A 114 -14.61 -19.20 -5.87
CA VAL A 114 -15.88 -19.72 -5.37
C VAL A 114 -15.74 -21.24 -5.24
N PRO A 115 -16.09 -21.85 -4.08
CA PRO A 115 -16.01 -23.30 -3.93
C PRO A 115 -16.89 -23.98 -4.98
N LEU A 116 -16.32 -24.95 -5.72
CA LEU A 116 -17.04 -25.62 -6.82
C LEU A 116 -18.24 -26.44 -6.32
N GLU A 117 -18.15 -26.97 -5.10
CA GLU A 117 -19.16 -27.82 -4.49
C GLU A 117 -19.32 -27.42 -3.02
N VAL A 118 -20.28 -26.54 -2.74
CA VAL A 118 -20.70 -26.24 -1.36
C VAL A 118 -21.75 -27.26 -0.96
N GLY A 119 -21.35 -28.24 -0.15
CA GLY A 119 -22.26 -29.21 0.47
C GLY A 119 -22.67 -28.73 1.85
N VAL A 120 -23.98 -28.58 2.08
CA VAL A 120 -24.54 -28.27 3.40
C VAL A 120 -25.27 -29.51 3.92
N THR A 121 -24.78 -30.11 4.99
CA THR A 121 -25.44 -31.23 5.65
C THR A 121 -25.86 -30.85 7.07
N LYS A 122 -27.13 -31.12 7.39
CA LYS A 122 -27.68 -30.91 8.74
C LYS A 122 -27.44 -32.19 9.56
N THR A 123 -26.65 -32.07 10.62
CA THR A 123 -26.44 -33.13 11.62
C THR A 123 -27.25 -32.84 12.88
N GLU A 124 -27.46 -33.85 13.73
CA GLU A 124 -28.30 -33.75 14.94
C GLU A 124 -27.85 -32.65 15.92
N GLY A 125 -26.58 -32.20 15.82
CA GLY A 125 -26.01 -31.11 16.64
C GLY A 125 -25.66 -29.82 15.90
N GLY A 126 -25.93 -29.68 14.60
CA GLY A 126 -25.57 -28.46 13.85
C GLY A 126 -25.62 -28.54 12.33
N VAL A 127 -25.09 -27.51 11.68
CA VAL A 127 -24.94 -27.43 10.21
C VAL A 127 -23.47 -27.52 9.87
N THR A 128 -23.08 -28.50 9.05
CA THR A 128 -21.72 -28.63 8.54
C THR A 128 -21.69 -28.14 7.09
N ILE A 129 -20.79 -27.21 6.80
CA ILE A 129 -20.56 -26.68 5.45
C ILE A 129 -19.21 -27.21 4.98
N ASN A 130 -19.21 -28.04 3.94
CA ASN A 130 -18.00 -28.55 3.30
C ASN A 130 -17.83 -27.90 1.93
N GLY A 131 -16.63 -27.41 1.64
CA GLY A 131 -16.27 -26.85 0.35
C GLY A 131 -14.88 -27.33 -0.06
N ASN A 132 -14.78 -27.97 -1.23
CA ASN A 132 -13.50 -28.33 -1.81
C ASN A 132 -12.97 -27.17 -2.66
N ASN A 133 -11.73 -26.76 -2.36
CA ASN A 133 -10.97 -25.83 -3.19
C ASN A 133 -9.95 -26.65 -3.99
N LYS A 134 -9.86 -26.38 -5.30
CA LYS A 134 -8.93 -27.05 -6.21
C LYS A 134 -7.49 -26.60 -5.97
#